data_AF-A0A840DQT3-F1
#
_entry.id   AF-A0A840DQT3-F1
#
_cell.length_a   1.000
_cell.length_b   1.000
_cell.length_c   1.000
_cell.angle_alpha   90.00
_cell.angle_beta   90.00
_cell.angle_gamma   90.00
#
_symmetry.space_group_name_H-M   'P 1'
#
loop_
_entity.id
_entity.type
_entity.pdbx_description
1 polymer ?
#
loop_
_entity_poly.entity_id
_entity_poly.type
_entity_poly.pdbx_seq_one_letter_code
_entity_poly.pdbx_strand_id
1 'polypeptide(L)' 'MRITKDDVTVFVSDAANGLSKQLIESRQTKRLEDVLLEESGRGLLLMRELMDALWVEPLANGTYALGMKMGR' A
#
# COMPACT_ATOMS: atom_id res chain seq x y z
N MET A 1 -25.01 -15.69 14.01
CA MET A 1 -23.92 -15.68 13.04
C MET A 1 -22.69 -15.08 13.72
N ARG A 2 -21.73 -15.92 14.10
CA ARG A 2 -20.50 -15.50 14.79
C ARG A 2 -19.52 -15.10 13.68
N ILE A 3 -19.34 -13.80 13.45
CA ILE A 3 -18.35 -13.31 12.50
C ILE A 3 -16.99 -13.58 13.15
N THR A 4 -16.25 -14.54 12.61
CA THR A 4 -14.84 -14.74 12.96
C THR A 4 -14.02 -13.60 12.37
N LYS A 5 -12.95 -13.24 13.05
CA LYS A 5 -12.02 -12.18 12.65
C LYS A 5 -11.27 -12.65 11.41
N ASP A 6 -11.85 -12.46 10.24
CA ASP A 6 -11.25 -12.91 8.99
C ASP A 6 -10.26 -11.83 8.54
N ASP A 7 -8.97 -12.17 8.57
CA ASP A 7 -7.91 -11.34 8.01
C ASP A 7 -8.08 -11.28 6.49
N VAL A 8 -8.31 -10.08 5.94
CA VAL A 8 -8.42 -9.89 4.49
C VAL A 8 -7.09 -9.38 3.94
N THR A 9 -6.54 -10.09 2.96
CA THR A 9 -5.35 -9.68 2.21
C THR A 9 -5.70 -9.35 0.76
N VAL A 10 -5.28 -8.18 0.30
CA VAL A 10 -5.49 -7.69 -1.08
C VAL A 10 -4.14 -7.39 -1.73
N PHE A 11 -3.96 -7.86 -2.96
CA PHE A 11 -2.82 -7.53 -3.81
C PHE A 11 -3.28 -6.68 -4.98
N VAL A 12 -2.61 -5.55 -5.20
CA VAL A 12 -2.87 -4.65 -6.32
C VAL A 12 -1.64 -4.61 -7.23
N SER A 13 -1.85 -4.92 -8.51
CA SER A 13 -0.86 -4.82 -9.58
C SER A 13 -1.47 -4.11 -10.78
N ASP A 14 -0.69 -3.29 -11.49
CA ASP A 14 -1.11 -2.67 -12.74
C ASP A 14 -0.11 -3.00 -13.88
N ALA A 15 -0.55 -2.84 -15.13
CA ALA A 15 0.21 -3.21 -16.32
C ALA A 15 1.19 -2.12 -16.83
N ALA A 16 1.11 -0.90 -16.29
CA ALA A 16 2.19 0.06 -16.37
C ALA A 16 3.34 -0.39 -15.45
N ASN A 17 4.44 0.36 -15.41
CA ASN A 17 5.66 0.00 -14.68
C ASN A 17 5.49 -0.08 -13.13
N GLY A 18 4.25 -0.10 -12.63
CA GLY A 18 3.89 -0.22 -11.23
C GLY A 18 4.39 0.92 -10.37
N LEU A 19 4.25 0.74 -9.07
CA LEU A 19 4.93 1.58 -8.08
C LEU A 19 6.38 1.09 -7.96
N SER A 20 7.35 1.98 -8.20
CA SER A 20 8.75 1.64 -7.94
C SER A 20 8.95 1.42 -6.44
N LYS A 21 9.79 0.45 -6.08
CA LYS A 21 10.18 0.19 -4.68
C LYS A 21 10.65 1.48 -3.98
N GLN A 22 11.43 2.31 -4.67
CA GLN A 22 11.88 3.62 -4.18
C GLN A 22 10.72 4.58 -3.86
N LEU A 23 9.66 4.60 -4.68
CA LEU A 23 8.49 5.44 -4.41
C LEU A 23 7.75 4.96 -3.15
N ILE A 24 7.64 3.65 -2.94
CA ILE A 24 6.98 3.11 -1.75
C ILE A 24 7.83 3.38 -0.50
N GLU A 25 9.12 3.08 -0.54
CA GLU A 25 10.06 3.30 0.57
C GLU A 25 10.16 4.78 0.95
N SER A 26 10.23 5.69 -0.03
CA SER A 26 10.27 7.14 0.24
C SER A 26 8.98 7.70 0.84
N ARG A 27 7.88 6.96 0.76
CA ARG A 27 6.59 7.32 1.36
C ARG A 27 6.42 6.71 2.75
N GLN A 28 7.12 5.62 3.09
CA GLN A 28 7.07 5.05 4.45
C GLN A 28 7.58 6.02 5.51
N THR A 29 8.51 6.92 5.17
CA THR A 29 9.09 7.90 6.08
C THR A 29 8.31 9.21 6.19
N LYS A 30 7.31 9.42 5.30
CA LYS A 30 6.50 10.65 5.29
C LYS A 30 5.28 10.52 6.20
N ARG A 31 4.90 11.64 6.82
CA ARG A 31 3.63 11.83 7.51
C ARG A 31 2.60 12.42 6.56
N LEU A 32 1.31 12.30 6.91
CA LEU A 32 0.23 12.88 6.11
C LEU A 32 0.39 14.41 5.96
N GLU A 33 0.88 15.07 7.00
CA GLU A 33 1.15 16.51 6.99
C GLU A 33 2.24 16.92 5.99
N ASP A 34 3.23 16.05 5.74
CA ASP A 34 4.33 16.32 4.81
C ASP A 34 3.88 16.31 3.34
N VAL A 35 2.68 15.79 3.06
CA VAL A 35 2.13 15.67 1.69
C VAL A 35 0.85 16.49 1.48
N LEU A 36 0.46 17.32 2.46
CA LEU A 36 -0.75 18.14 2.39
C LEU A 36 -0.75 19.07 1.18
N LEU A 37 0.43 19.58 0.80
CA LEU A 37 0.63 20.51 -0.30
C LEU A 37 1.11 19.84 -1.60
N GLU A 38 1.42 18.54 -1.59
CA GLU A 38 1.80 17.81 -2.80
C GLU A 38 0.56 17.53 -3.65
N GLU A 39 0.65 17.59 -4.99
CA GLU A 39 -0.49 17.37 -5.91
C GLU A 39 -0.94 15.90 -5.99
N SER A 40 -0.07 14.95 -5.64
CA SER A 40 -0.32 13.51 -5.73
C SER A 40 0.39 12.73 -4.60
N GLY A 41 0.23 11.40 -4.55
CA GLY A 41 0.96 10.55 -3.60
C GLY A 41 0.33 10.36 -2.22
N ARG A 42 -0.86 10.95 -1.98
CA ARG A 42 -1.59 10.84 -0.71
C ARG A 42 -2.32 9.51 -0.53
N GLY A 43 -2.70 8.86 -1.64
CA GLY A 43 -3.43 7.57 -1.60
C GLY A 43 -2.68 6.47 -0.86
N LEU A 44 -1.38 6.34 -1.10
CA LEU A 44 -0.55 5.33 -0.43
C LEU A 44 -0.41 5.60 1.08
N LEU A 45 -0.33 6.87 1.48
CA LEU A 45 -0.27 7.24 2.89
C LEU A 45 -1.60 6.96 3.60
N LEU A 46 -2.73 7.29 2.97
CA LEU A 46 -4.04 6.92 3.49
C LEU A 46 -4.20 5.40 3.64
N MET A 47 -3.73 4.61 2.67
CA MET A 47 -3.73 3.15 2.79
C MET A 47 -2.90 2.68 3.98
N ARG A 48 -1.73 3.27 4.24
CA ARG A 48 -0.92 2.94 5.43
C ARG A 48 -1.66 3.22 6.73
N GLU A 49 -2.37 4.34 6.84
CA GLU A 49 -3.11 4.68 8.07
C GLU A 49 -4.36 3.79 8.28
N LEU A 50 -4.94 3.26 7.21
CA LEU A 50 -6.17 2.47 7.26
C LEU A 50 -5.95 0.95 7.35
N MET A 51 -4.79 0.46 6.93
CA MET A 51 -4.47 -0.97 6.89
C MET A 51 -3.63 -1.36 8.10
N ASP A 52 -3.80 -2.57 8.60
CA ASP A 52 -2.96 -3.12 9.69
C ASP A 52 -1.53 -3.41 9.20
N ALA A 53 -1.39 -3.80 7.93
CA ALA A 53 -0.09 -4.00 7.31
C ALA A 53 -0.11 -3.65 5.83
N LEU A 54 1.02 -3.14 5.35
CA LEU A 54 1.27 -2.75 3.97
C LEU A 54 2.68 -3.21 3.57
N TRP A 55 2.82 -3.97 2.49
CA TRP A 55 4.12 -4.46 2.02
C TRP A 55 4.19 -4.55 0.50
N VAL A 56 5.37 -4.86 -0.01
CA VAL A 56 5.66 -4.92 -1.45
C VAL A 56 6.13 -6.32 -1.81
N GLU A 57 5.52 -6.91 -2.83
CA GLU A 57 5.86 -8.24 -3.34
C GLU A 57 6.42 -8.14 -4.76
N PRO A 58 7.62 -8.69 -5.02
CA PRO A 58 8.16 -8.73 -6.37
C PRO A 58 7.33 -9.69 -7.25
N LEU A 59 7.03 -9.27 -8.47
CA LEU A 59 6.35 -10.08 -9.48
C LEU A 59 7.36 -10.68 -10.46
N ALA A 60 6.98 -11.79 -11.11
CA ALA A 60 7.84 -12.53 -12.04
C ALA A 60 8.31 -11.71 -13.25
N ASN A 61 7.57 -10.65 -13.61
CA ASN A 61 7.89 -9.72 -14.70
C ASN A 61 8.80 -8.55 -14.27
N GLY A 62 9.34 -8.57 -13.04
CA GLY A 62 10.21 -7.52 -12.52
C GLY A 62 9.48 -6.27 -12.00
N THR A 63 8.16 -6.26 -11.99
CA THR A 63 7.37 -5.21 -11.32
C THR A 63 7.05 -5.59 -9.88
N TYR A 64 6.29 -4.76 -9.18
CA TYR A 64 5.93 -4.98 -7.78
C TYR A 64 4.43 -4.89 -7.58
N ALA A 65 3.89 -5.76 -6.74
CA ALA A 65 2.54 -5.68 -6.21
C ALA A 65 2.55 -5.02 -4.83
N LEU A 66 1.49 -4.26 -4.52
CA LEU A 66 1.22 -3.75 -3.18
C LEU A 66 0.32 -4.75 -2.44
N GLY A 67 0.86 -5.35 -1.38
CA GLY A 67 0.11 -6.20 -0.45
C GLY A 67 -0.45 -5.37 0.71
N MET A 68 -1.72 -5.58 1.04
CA MET A 68 -2.41 -4.88 2.12
C MET A 68 -3.18 -5.88 2.97
N LYS A 69 -3.11 -5.73 4.29
CA LYS A 69 -3.87 -6.54 5.25
C LYS A 69 -4.70 -5.64 6.16
N MET A 70 -5.94 -6.03 6.39
CA MET A 70 -6.85 -5.41 7.35
C MET A 70 -7.57 -6.48 8.15
N GLY A 71 -7.48 -6.39 9.48
CA GLY A 71 -8.33 -7.10 10.43
C GLY A 71 -9.61 -6.30 10.66
N ARG A 72 -10.76 -6.99 10.68
CA ARG A 72 -12.06 -6.40 11.02
C ARG A 72 -12.37 -6.48 12.51
#